data_AF-A0A511H9H4-F1
#
_entry.id   AF-A0A511H9H4-F1
#
_cell.length_a   1.000
_cell.length_b   1.000
_cell.length_c   1.000
_cell.angle_alpha   90.00
_cell.angle_beta   90.00
_cell.angle_gamma   90.00
#
_symmetry.space_group_name_H-M   'P 1'
#
loop_
_entity.id
_entity.type
_entity.pdbx_description
1 polymer ?
#
loop_
_entity_poly.entity_id
_entity_poly.type
_entity_poly.pdbx_seq_one_letter_code
_entity_poly.pdbx_strand_id
1 'polypeptide(L)'
;MAESARFQPLREEPLMPKSLSRRIQAFSMLAAVALAPTALAEQATVGQPYVFTTVDDYTIRLDGNVEVTGVLQGEAAPRTVTFRVTHGSEENFQVLGGRCDRMALLTMAKPGVYLFTMSVEAQTNYYRQFACKLTRLP
;
A
#
# COMPACT_ATOMS: atom_id res chain seq x y z
N MET A 1 -8.91 -77.15 45.36
CA MET A 1 -9.35 -76.52 44.10
C MET A 1 -10.28 -75.39 44.52
N ALA A 2 -9.72 -74.20 44.75
CA ALA A 2 -9.69 -73.06 43.81
C ALA A 2 -11.09 -72.40 43.74
N GLU A 3 -11.29 -71.23 44.36
CA GLU A 3 -11.16 -69.89 43.73
C GLU A 3 -12.58 -69.41 43.31
N SER A 4 -13.07 -68.17 43.36
CA SER A 4 -12.70 -66.84 43.86
C SER A 4 -13.96 -65.96 43.75
N ALA A 5 -14.02 -64.88 44.50
CA ALA A 5 -15.07 -63.87 44.49
C ALA A 5 -15.11 -63.04 43.19
N ARG A 6 -16.27 -62.42 42.89
CA ARG A 6 -16.46 -61.15 42.14
C ARG A 6 -17.90 -60.70 42.38
N PHE A 7 -18.22 -59.77 43.29
CA PHE A 7 -18.03 -58.31 43.21
C PHE A 7 -18.27 -57.74 41.79
N GLN A 8 -19.47 -57.18 41.60
CA GLN A 8 -19.78 -56.20 40.56
C GLN A 8 -19.55 -54.79 41.13
N PRO A 9 -18.74 -53.92 40.50
CA PRO A 9 -18.78 -52.50 40.79
C PRO A 9 -19.73 -51.78 39.82
N LEU A 10 -20.54 -50.91 40.43
CA LEU A 10 -21.40 -49.91 39.79
C LEU A 10 -20.57 -49.03 38.84
N ARG A 11 -21.12 -48.86 37.65
CA ARG A 11 -20.61 -47.98 36.60
C ARG A 11 -21.27 -46.62 36.79
N GLU A 12 -20.52 -45.63 37.27
CA GLU A 12 -20.86 -44.23 37.11
C GLU A 12 -19.63 -43.48 36.57
N GLU A 13 -19.85 -42.75 35.48
CA GLU A 13 -18.85 -42.06 34.68
C GLU A 13 -18.22 -40.88 35.44
N PRO A 14 -16.91 -40.61 35.27
CA PRO A 14 -16.34 -39.33 35.65
C PRO A 14 -16.71 -38.28 34.59
N LEU A 15 -17.49 -37.28 35.01
CA LEU A 15 -17.72 -36.04 34.29
C LEU A 15 -16.37 -35.33 34.06
N MET A 16 -15.81 -35.42 32.85
CA MET A 16 -14.68 -34.59 32.45
C MET A 16 -15.16 -33.16 32.13
N PRO A 17 -14.67 -32.12 32.83
CA PRO A 17 -14.87 -30.74 32.40
C PRO A 17 -13.96 -30.45 31.21
N LYS A 18 -14.48 -30.62 29.99
CA LYS A 18 -13.88 -30.12 28.75
C LYS A 18 -14.04 -28.59 28.68
N SER A 19 -13.32 -27.81 29.49
CA SER A 19 -13.49 -26.34 29.44
C SER A 19 -12.23 -25.50 29.59
N LEU A 20 -11.03 -26.06 29.41
CA LEU A 20 -9.79 -25.29 29.58
C LEU A 20 -8.81 -25.40 28.39
N SER A 21 -9.30 -25.53 27.16
CA SER A 21 -8.43 -25.58 25.98
C SER A 21 -8.92 -24.75 24.80
N ARG A 22 -9.58 -23.61 25.07
CA ARG A 22 -10.06 -22.71 23.99
C ARG A 22 -9.74 -21.24 24.15
N ARG A 23 -8.97 -20.86 25.19
CA ARG A 23 -8.67 -19.44 25.48
C ARG A 23 -7.24 -19.00 25.17
N ILE A 24 -6.34 -19.90 24.79
CA ILE A 24 -4.92 -19.55 24.55
C ILE A 24 -4.60 -19.29 23.06
N GLN A 25 -5.50 -19.62 22.13
CA GLN A 25 -5.25 -19.45 20.68
C GLN A 25 -5.62 -18.09 20.09
N ALA A 26 -6.01 -17.09 20.90
CA ALA A 26 -6.54 -15.82 20.42
C ALA A 26 -5.61 -14.60 20.59
N PHE A 27 -4.31 -14.80 20.85
CA PHE A 27 -3.38 -13.69 21.12
C PHE A 27 -2.20 -13.54 20.15
N SER A 28 -2.08 -14.38 19.12
CA SER A 28 -0.92 -14.34 18.20
C SER A 28 -1.12 -13.55 16.90
N MET A 29 -2.26 -12.88 16.69
CA MET A 29 -2.56 -12.17 15.42
C MET A 29 -2.42 -10.63 15.47
N LEU A 30 -1.83 -10.05 16.51
CA LEU A 30 -1.77 -8.58 16.69
C LEU A 30 -0.40 -7.92 16.44
N ALA A 31 0.56 -8.62 15.83
CA ALA A 31 1.94 -8.11 15.67
C ALA A 31 2.35 -7.70 14.23
N ALA A 32 1.45 -7.76 13.23
CA ALA A 32 1.83 -7.59 11.81
C ALA A 32 1.39 -6.28 11.15
N VAL A 33 0.96 -5.25 11.90
CA VAL A 33 0.38 -4.00 11.32
C VAL A 33 1.19 -2.75 11.66
N ALA A 34 2.50 -2.86 11.92
CA ALA A 34 3.31 -1.70 12.36
C ALA A 34 4.52 -1.37 11.49
N LEU A 35 4.60 -1.90 10.27
CA LEU A 35 5.61 -1.54 9.27
C LEU A 35 4.95 -1.21 7.95
N ALA A 36 4.00 -0.27 7.96
CA ALA A 36 3.72 0.48 6.74
C ALA A 36 4.91 1.44 6.57
N PRO A 37 5.78 1.27 5.56
CA PRO A 37 6.84 2.23 5.32
C PRO A 37 6.19 3.58 5.09
N THR A 38 6.41 4.52 6.01
CA THR A 38 6.21 5.94 5.74
C THR A 38 7.30 6.33 4.76
N ALA A 39 7.09 6.02 3.48
CA ALA A 39 8.00 6.35 2.41
C ALA A 39 8.04 7.87 2.29
N LEU A 40 8.99 8.49 2.98
CA LEU A 40 9.33 9.88 2.75
C LEU A 40 9.82 9.97 1.30
N ALA A 41 9.20 10.84 0.51
CA ALA A 41 9.61 11.02 -0.88
C ALA A 41 11.02 11.63 -0.92
N GLU A 42 11.95 10.94 -1.57
CA GLU A 42 13.31 11.45 -1.79
C GLU A 42 13.31 12.37 -3.02
N GLN A 43 13.94 13.53 -2.94
CA GLN A 43 14.14 14.38 -4.10
C GLN A 43 15.19 13.77 -5.04
N ALA A 44 14.85 13.59 -6.31
CA ALA A 44 15.75 13.06 -7.32
C ALA A 44 17.02 13.92 -7.46
N THR A 45 18.18 13.26 -7.47
CA THR A 45 19.48 13.92 -7.71
C THR A 45 19.61 14.31 -9.18
N VAL A 46 20.02 15.56 -9.43
CA VAL A 46 20.23 16.07 -10.80
C VAL A 46 21.33 15.26 -11.50
N GLY A 47 21.03 14.79 -12.71
CA GLY A 47 21.95 14.00 -13.53
C GLY A 47 22.00 12.51 -13.16
N GLN A 48 21.28 12.06 -12.13
CA GLN A 48 21.20 10.65 -11.77
C GLN A 48 19.98 9.98 -12.42
N PRO A 49 20.15 8.88 -13.18
CA PRO A 49 19.03 8.12 -13.70
C PRO A 49 18.40 7.26 -12.60
N TYR A 50 17.08 7.23 -12.55
CA TYR A 50 16.29 6.34 -11.69
C TYR A 50 15.51 5.35 -12.56
N VAL A 51 15.81 4.06 -12.40
CA VAL A 51 15.20 2.98 -13.20
C VAL A 51 14.24 2.20 -12.32
N PHE A 52 12.95 2.37 -12.55
CA PHE A 52 11.90 1.63 -11.85
C PHE A 52 11.63 0.30 -12.55
N THR A 53 11.73 -0.81 -11.82
CA THR A 53 11.33 -2.15 -12.30
C THR A 53 9.83 -2.36 -12.20
N THR A 54 9.20 -1.71 -11.22
CA THR A 54 7.75 -1.57 -11.10
C THR A 54 7.41 -0.13 -10.76
N VAL A 55 6.25 0.33 -11.22
CA VAL A 55 5.65 1.60 -10.81
C VAL A 55 4.29 1.29 -10.22
N ASP A 56 4.14 1.62 -8.94
CA ASP A 56 2.93 1.39 -8.17
C ASP A 56 2.10 2.68 -8.10
N ASP A 57 2.77 3.82 -8.09
CA ASP A 57 2.14 5.14 -8.07
C ASP A 57 2.86 6.15 -8.96
N TYR A 58 2.08 6.99 -9.63
CA TYR A 58 2.59 8.11 -10.41
C TYR A 58 1.71 9.34 -10.21
N THR A 59 2.28 10.39 -9.61
CA THR A 59 1.59 11.63 -9.28
C THR A 59 2.21 12.81 -10.02
N ILE A 60 1.37 13.67 -10.59
CA ILE A 60 1.77 14.93 -11.20
C ILE A 60 1.11 16.06 -10.44
N ARG A 61 1.91 17.07 -10.09
CA ARG A 61 1.48 18.30 -9.43
C ARG A 61 1.78 19.49 -10.33
N LEU A 62 0.87 20.46 -10.37
CA LEU A 62 1.01 21.65 -11.22
C LEU A 62 2.13 22.62 -10.78
N ASP A 63 2.76 22.40 -9.61
CA ASP A 63 3.99 23.09 -9.20
C ASP A 63 5.25 22.57 -9.91
N GLY A 64 5.11 21.63 -10.84
CA GLY A 64 6.21 21.03 -11.58
C GLY A 64 6.84 19.83 -10.87
N ASN A 65 6.28 19.39 -9.74
CA ASN A 65 6.69 18.15 -9.09
C ASN A 65 6.00 16.95 -9.73
N VAL A 66 6.79 15.92 -9.97
CA VAL A 66 6.33 14.59 -10.39
C VAL A 66 6.85 13.59 -9.37
N GLU A 67 5.96 12.84 -8.75
CA GLU A 67 6.32 11.82 -7.78
C GLU A 67 6.08 10.45 -8.38
N VAL A 68 7.05 9.56 -8.23
CA VAL A 68 6.96 8.17 -8.72
C VAL A 68 7.24 7.26 -7.55
N THR A 69 6.29 6.40 -7.20
CA THR A 69 6.48 5.32 -6.23
C THR A 69 6.59 4.00 -6.95
N GLY A 70 7.64 3.25 -6.64
CA GLY A 70 7.85 1.92 -7.20
C GLY A 70 9.16 1.32 -6.76
N VAL A 71 9.46 0.12 -7.25
CA VAL A 71 10.71 -0.59 -6.93
C VAL A 71 11.79 -0.13 -7.90
N LEU A 72 12.91 0.39 -7.38
CA LEU A 72 14.07 0.74 -8.19
C LEU A 72 14.90 -0.50 -8.53
N GLN A 73 15.60 -0.46 -9.66
CA GLN A 73 16.49 -1.53 -10.06
C GLN A 73 17.60 -1.75 -9.02
N GLY A 74 17.72 -2.99 -8.54
CA GLY A 74 18.66 -3.35 -7.48
C GLY A 74 18.11 -3.19 -6.05
N GLU A 75 16.89 -2.66 -5.91
CA GLU A 75 16.20 -2.57 -4.63
C GLU A 75 15.06 -3.62 -4.55
N ALA A 76 14.69 -4.00 -3.34
CA ALA A 76 13.60 -4.97 -3.08
C ALA A 76 12.33 -4.31 -2.53
N ALA A 77 12.43 -3.08 -2.03
CA ALA A 77 11.33 -2.34 -1.44
C ALA A 77 10.96 -1.15 -2.33
N PRO A 78 9.67 -0.78 -2.42
CA PRO A 78 9.26 0.39 -3.17
C PRO A 78 9.72 1.68 -2.47
N ARG A 79 10.06 2.68 -3.27
CA ARG A 79 10.45 4.02 -2.82
C ARG A 79 9.71 5.07 -3.63
N THR A 80 9.47 6.21 -3.00
CA THR A 80 8.92 7.40 -3.67
C THR A 80 10.07 8.34 -4.02
N VAL A 81 10.16 8.71 -5.28
CA VAL A 81 11.14 9.69 -5.78
C VAL A 81 10.40 10.87 -6.40
N THR A 82 10.75 12.07 -5.96
CA THR A 82 10.21 13.34 -6.45
C THR A 82 11.15 13.95 -7.47
N PHE A 83 10.68 14.12 -8.69
CA PHE A 83 11.34 14.83 -9.77
C PHE A 83 10.78 16.24 -9.84
N ARG A 84 11.64 17.25 -9.71
CA ARG A 84 11.23 18.65 -9.83
C ARG A 84 11.66 19.20 -11.18
N VAL A 85 10.68 19.57 -11.99
CA VAL A 85 10.91 20.23 -13.28
C VAL A 85 10.82 21.73 -13.04
N THR A 86 11.96 22.39 -12.95
CA THR A 86 12.02 23.86 -12.88
C THR A 86 11.96 24.38 -14.31
N HIS A 87 10.87 25.00 -14.81
CA HIS A 87 10.83 25.92 -15.98
C HIS A 87 9.46 26.63 -16.17
N GLY A 88 9.46 27.72 -16.95
CA GLY A 88 8.54 28.88 -16.99
C GLY A 88 7.03 28.63 -16.99
N SER A 89 6.29 29.56 -16.39
CA SER A 89 4.97 29.39 -15.77
C SER A 89 3.78 29.05 -16.67
N GLU A 90 3.86 29.14 -17.99
CA GLU A 90 2.66 29.00 -18.85
C GLU A 90 2.63 27.73 -19.70
N GLU A 91 3.75 27.31 -20.30
CA GLU A 91 3.82 26.03 -21.04
C GLU A 91 3.58 24.82 -20.11
N ASN A 92 3.84 24.99 -18.81
CA ASN A 92 3.78 23.91 -17.84
C ASN A 92 2.35 23.40 -17.61
N PHE A 93 1.34 24.27 -17.51
CA PHE A 93 -0.01 23.82 -17.15
C PHE A 93 -0.69 22.98 -18.24
N GLN A 94 -0.54 23.37 -19.50
CA GLN A 94 -1.10 22.62 -20.63
C GLN A 94 -0.41 21.26 -20.80
N VAL A 95 0.91 21.22 -20.66
CA VAL A 95 1.70 19.98 -20.73
C VAL A 95 1.34 19.03 -19.58
N LEU A 96 1.23 19.54 -18.35
CA LEU A 96 0.87 18.74 -17.18
C LEU A 96 -0.59 18.27 -17.25
N GLY A 97 -1.51 19.12 -17.71
CA GLY A 97 -2.90 18.73 -17.99
C GLY A 97 -2.98 17.59 -19.01
N GLY A 98 -2.27 17.70 -20.13
CA GLY A 98 -2.21 16.62 -21.14
C GLY A 98 -1.61 15.31 -20.63
N ARG A 99 -0.76 15.34 -19.60
CA ARG A 99 -0.30 14.11 -18.92
C ARG A 99 -1.41 13.50 -18.05
N CYS A 100 -2.18 14.32 -17.35
CA CYS A 100 -3.34 13.84 -16.58
C CYS A 100 -4.41 13.22 -17.49
N ASP A 101 -4.67 13.81 -18.66
CA ASP A 101 -5.61 13.26 -19.64
C ASP A 101 -5.18 11.87 -20.11
N ARG A 102 -3.88 11.66 -20.34
CA ARG A 102 -3.36 10.32 -20.70
C ARG A 102 -3.55 9.29 -19.58
N MET A 103 -3.45 9.69 -18.31
CA MET A 103 -3.75 8.79 -17.18
C MET A 103 -5.23 8.43 -17.11
N ALA A 104 -6.11 9.41 -17.33
CA ALA A 104 -7.55 9.17 -17.39
C ALA A 104 -7.89 8.21 -18.53
N LEU A 105 -7.34 8.45 -19.74
CA LEU A 105 -7.48 7.57 -20.90
C LEU A 105 -6.96 6.15 -20.61
N LEU A 106 -5.80 6.02 -19.96
CA LEU A 106 -5.23 4.72 -19.60
C LEU A 106 -6.13 3.96 -18.62
N THR A 107 -6.73 4.65 -17.66
CA THR A 107 -7.66 4.07 -16.68
C THR A 107 -8.95 3.60 -17.36
N MET A 108 -9.48 4.39 -18.29
CA MET A 108 -10.64 4.01 -19.09
C MET A 108 -10.34 2.83 -20.03
N ALA A 109 -9.13 2.76 -20.59
CA ALA A 109 -8.72 1.66 -21.47
C ALA A 109 -8.45 0.34 -20.72
N LYS A 110 -8.13 0.41 -19.42
CA LYS A 110 -7.86 -0.75 -18.56
C LYS A 110 -8.62 -0.67 -17.23
N PRO A 111 -9.96 -0.82 -17.26
CA PRO A 111 -10.78 -0.74 -16.06
C PRO A 111 -10.35 -1.78 -15.02
N GLY A 112 -10.30 -1.37 -13.75
CA GLY A 112 -9.94 -2.26 -12.64
C GLY A 112 -8.46 -2.60 -12.53
N VAL A 113 -7.60 -2.06 -13.41
CA VAL A 113 -6.13 -2.20 -13.29
C VAL A 113 -5.51 -0.99 -12.58
N TYR A 114 -6.11 0.19 -12.76
CA TYR A 114 -5.62 1.44 -12.19
C TYR A 114 -6.73 2.19 -11.47
N LEU A 115 -6.34 2.92 -10.43
CA LEU A 115 -7.14 3.96 -9.79
C LEU A 115 -6.63 5.32 -10.25
N PHE A 116 -7.53 6.13 -10.79
CA PHE A 116 -7.23 7.50 -11.18
C PHE A 116 -7.88 8.46 -10.19
N THR A 117 -7.07 9.37 -9.63
CA THR A 117 -7.52 10.41 -8.70
C THR A 117 -7.13 11.77 -9.23
N MET A 118 -8.04 12.73 -9.11
CA MET A 118 -7.76 14.15 -9.30
C MET A 118 -8.09 14.90 -8.02
N SER A 119 -7.21 15.80 -7.62
CA SER A 119 -7.39 16.62 -6.43
C SER A 119 -7.05 18.08 -6.74
N VAL A 120 -7.60 18.98 -5.92
CA VAL A 120 -7.17 20.37 -5.85
C VAL A 120 -6.51 20.57 -4.51
N GLU A 121 -5.23 20.88 -4.53
CA GLU A 121 -4.42 21.08 -3.35
C GLU A 121 -4.24 22.58 -3.09
N ALA A 122 -4.42 22.98 -1.83
CA ALA A 122 -4.14 24.34 -1.39
C ALA A 122 -2.65 24.45 -1.07
N GLN A 123 -1.94 25.36 -1.73
CA GLN A 123 -0.58 25.71 -1.35
C GLN A 123 -0.57 26.84 -0.31
N THR A 124 0.53 26.93 0.44
CA THR A 124 0.80 27.99 1.44
C THR A 124 0.70 29.41 0.88
N ASN A 125 0.83 29.57 -0.45
CA ASN A 125 0.75 30.86 -1.15
C ASN A 125 -0.65 31.19 -1.72
N TYR A 126 -1.73 30.55 -1.23
CA TYR A 126 -3.13 30.73 -1.70
C TYR A 126 -3.40 30.34 -3.17
N TYR A 127 -2.43 29.77 -3.87
CA TYR A 127 -2.64 29.16 -5.17
C TYR A 127 -3.28 27.79 -5.01
N ARG A 128 -4.37 27.56 -5.74
CA ARG A 128 -4.95 26.23 -5.92
C ARG A 128 -4.19 25.53 -7.04
N GLN A 129 -3.73 24.32 -6.78
CA GLN A 129 -3.06 23.50 -7.78
C GLN A 129 -3.83 22.22 -7.98
N PHE A 130 -3.98 21.82 -9.24
CA PHE A 130 -4.45 20.49 -9.54
C PHE A 130 -3.31 19.49 -9.34
N ALA A 131 -3.67 18.32 -8.85
CA ALA A 131 -2.82 17.14 -8.92
C ALA A 131 -3.63 16.00 -9.53
N CYS A 132 -2.93 15.16 -10.28
CA CYS A 132 -3.50 13.91 -10.78
C CYS A 132 -2.58 12.77 -10.43
N LYS A 133 -3.19 11.64 -10.09
CA LYS A 133 -2.52 10.48 -9.54
C LYS A 133 -3.06 9.22 -10.20
N LEU A 134 -2.16 8.37 -10.64
CA LEU A 134 -2.46 7.06 -11.17
C LEU A 134 -1.80 6.01 -10.28
N THR A 135 -2.62 5.19 -9.63
CA THR A 135 -2.16 4.11 -8.76
C THR A 135 -2.49 2.78 -9.40
N ARG A 136 -1.54 1.84 -9.43
CA ARG A 136 -1.78 0.48 -9.88
C ARG A 136 -2.48 -0.32 -8.80
N LEU A 137 -3.51 -1.07 -9.16
CA LEU A 137 -4.15 -2.02 -8.26
C LEU A 137 -3.31 -3.31 -8.14
N PRO A 138 -3.18 -3.87 -6.93
CA PRO A 138 -2.44 -5.10 -6.69
C PRO A 138 -3.11 -6.33 -7.32
#